data_AF-A0A671TEB6-F1
#
_entry.id   AF-A0A671TEB6-F1
#
_cell.length_a   1.000
_cell.length_b   1.000
_cell.length_c   1.000
_cell.angle_alpha   90.00
_cell.angle_beta   90.00
_cell.angle_gamma   90.00
#
_symmetry.space_group_name_H-M   'P 1'
#
loop_
_entity.id
_entity.type
_entity.pdbx_description
1 polymer ?
#
loop_
_entity_poly.entity_id
_entity_poly.type
_entity_poly.pdbx_seq_one_letter_code
_entity_poly.pdbx_strand_id
1 'polypeptide(L)'
;MASSAARLTTRWLSASVSSGHRSGLFLNVSSRHRGVYSGTVSQTHRGGVAVSLSSSTHRSDMTLRGLTGTKCPNATTCHSFHTSSRSANKQDFYGVLGVSRTATQKDIKKAYYQLAKKYHPDTSPDDPDAKEKFAKLAEAYEVLSDEVKRKQYDTYGAAGFDPNRAGQNQQQYYRTGGTSIDPEELFRKIFGEFTGGMHFGNMHNMFEQRPEFVMELSFSEAAKGVSKELSVNIEDDCPRCEGKGSEPGTKVSQCSYCNGTGMETLNTGPFMMRSTCRRCGGKGSIIITACIMCRGSGQTKKRQTVTVPVPAGVENGQTVRMSVGSREILITFRVQRSPVFRRDGLNIHSDVFISIAQAILGGTATGQGLYETISMIPPSCQPDQVIRLQGKGIRRMNSYSYGDHYVHIKIRVPKKLTRRQRSLLLTYAEEETDVQGTVTGVSPSPGKSSSTNTEFLTVERFSLPDTH
;
A
#
# COMPACT_ATOMS: atom_id res chain seq x y z
N MET A 1 -1.84 82.09 -4.78
CA MET A 1 -0.82 81.08 -4.42
C MET A 1 -1.41 80.29 -3.23
N ALA A 2 -2.18 79.22 -3.42
CA ALA A 2 -1.91 77.89 -3.99
C ALA A 2 -1.89 76.83 -2.84
N SER A 3 -3.04 76.13 -2.72
CA SER A 3 -3.36 74.78 -2.17
C SER A 3 -3.02 74.45 -0.69
N SER A 4 -4.00 74.29 0.23
CA SER A 4 -4.94 73.14 0.50
C SER A 4 -4.24 71.80 0.85
N ALA A 5 -4.65 70.94 1.79
CA ALA A 5 -5.60 70.93 2.91
C ALA A 5 -5.44 69.57 3.67
N ALA A 6 -5.75 69.56 4.97
CA ALA A 6 -6.61 68.57 5.66
C ALA A 6 -6.08 67.22 6.21
N ARG A 7 -6.75 66.87 7.32
CA ARG A 7 -6.68 65.70 8.22
C ARG A 7 -6.83 64.38 7.47
N LEU A 8 -6.10 63.34 7.91
CA LEU A 8 -6.38 61.96 7.52
C LEU A 8 -6.34 61.01 8.72
N THR A 9 -7.51 60.42 8.94
CA THR A 9 -7.82 59.21 9.69
C THR A 9 -7.07 58.00 9.10
N THR A 10 -6.41 57.19 9.94
CA THR A 10 -5.86 55.90 9.47
C THR A 10 -6.92 54.81 9.52
N ARG A 11 -7.52 54.59 8.35
CA ARG A 11 -8.36 53.44 8.00
C ARG A 11 -7.57 52.14 8.13
N TRP A 12 -8.25 51.13 8.67
CA TRP A 12 -7.85 49.73 8.63
C TRP A 12 -8.00 49.23 7.18
N LEU A 13 -6.96 48.61 6.63
CA LEU A 13 -7.06 47.83 5.40
C LEU A 13 -7.08 46.35 5.76
N SER A 14 -8.28 45.78 5.75
CA SER A 14 -8.52 44.34 5.66
C SER A 14 -8.40 43.92 4.20
N ALA A 15 -7.43 43.10 3.84
CA ALA A 15 -7.44 42.34 2.60
C ALA A 15 -8.03 40.96 2.88
N SER A 16 -9.23 40.70 2.38
CA SER A 16 -9.87 39.38 2.40
C SER A 16 -9.71 38.73 1.02
N VAL A 17 -8.96 37.62 0.95
CA VAL A 17 -9.04 36.64 -0.13
C VAL A 17 -9.69 35.40 0.46
N SER A 18 -10.83 34.98 -0.10
CA SER A 18 -11.58 33.80 0.34
C SER A 18 -11.68 32.81 -0.81
N SER A 19 -11.06 31.64 -0.65
CA SER A 19 -11.62 30.38 -1.17
C SER A 19 -11.08 29.19 -0.35
N GLY A 20 -12.00 28.43 0.26
CA GLY A 20 -11.83 27.03 0.72
C GLY A 20 -10.88 26.72 1.88
N HIS A 21 -11.44 26.31 3.03
CA HIS A 21 -10.80 25.87 4.28
C HIS A 21 -10.04 26.93 5.11
N ARG A 22 -10.72 27.40 6.18
CA ARG A 22 -10.35 28.54 7.04
C ARG A 22 -9.27 28.19 8.07
N SER A 23 -8.03 28.61 7.80
CA SER A 23 -7.00 28.87 8.83
C SER A 23 -6.24 30.14 8.46
N GLY A 24 -6.35 31.19 9.28
CA GLY A 24 -5.59 32.43 9.12
C GLY A 24 -4.54 32.55 10.22
N LEU A 25 -3.32 32.89 9.84
CA LEU A 25 -2.18 33.08 10.74
C LEU A 25 -1.80 34.55 10.71
N PHE A 26 -1.81 35.22 11.86
CA PHE A 26 -1.47 36.64 11.97
C PHE A 26 -0.28 36.82 12.91
N LEU A 27 0.71 37.61 12.47
CA LEU A 27 1.87 38.01 13.26
C LEU A 27 1.61 39.39 13.87
N ASN A 28 1.59 39.49 15.19
CA ASN A 28 1.57 40.77 15.90
C ASN A 28 2.96 41.07 16.46
N VAL A 29 3.57 42.17 16.02
CA VAL A 29 4.81 42.71 16.59
C VAL A 29 4.43 43.94 17.41
N SER A 30 4.49 43.83 18.73
CA SER A 30 4.29 44.97 19.63
C SER A 30 5.62 45.67 19.90
N SER A 31 5.67 47.01 19.81
CA SER A 31 6.89 47.81 19.91
C SER A 31 7.48 47.94 21.33
N ARG A 32 6.96 47.20 22.32
CA ARG A 32 7.48 47.26 23.71
C ARG A 32 7.91 45.93 24.34
N HIS A 33 7.77 44.79 23.67
CA HIS A 33 8.38 43.52 24.11
C HIS A 33 8.68 42.63 22.90
N ARG A 34 9.94 42.20 22.73
CA ARG A 34 10.37 41.25 21.69
C ARG A 34 9.77 39.87 21.97
N GLY A 35 8.59 39.58 21.42
CA GLY A 35 7.98 38.26 21.39
C GLY A 35 7.16 38.10 20.11
N VAL A 36 7.36 36.98 19.41
CA VAL A 36 6.57 36.62 18.22
C VAL A 36 5.41 35.76 18.68
N TYR A 37 4.19 36.20 18.42
CA TYR A 37 2.98 35.46 18.75
C TYR A 37 2.37 34.90 17.46
N SER A 38 2.05 33.60 17.46
CA SER A 38 1.29 32.96 16.41
C SER A 38 -0.10 32.64 16.94
N GLY A 39 -1.12 33.21 16.31
CA GLY A 39 -2.52 32.93 16.62
C GLY A 39 -3.15 32.15 15.48
N THR A 40 -3.77 31.01 15.78
CA THR A 40 -4.62 30.29 14.82
C THR A 40 -6.08 30.46 15.21
N VAL A 41 -6.88 30.90 14.24
CA VAL A 41 -8.34 30.99 14.38
C VAL A 41 -8.96 29.84 13.63
N SER A 42 -9.72 29.00 14.34
CA SER A 42 -10.46 27.89 13.73
C SER A 42 -11.91 27.97 14.14
N GLN A 43 -12.78 27.90 13.14
CA GLN A 43 -14.23 27.90 13.33
C GLN A 43 -14.68 26.45 13.56
N THR A 44 -15.34 26.18 14.67
CA THR A 44 -15.86 24.83 14.93
C THR A 44 -17.24 24.69 14.29
N HIS A 45 -17.62 23.47 13.91
CA HIS A 45 -18.85 23.15 13.18
C HIS A 45 -20.17 23.52 13.92
N ARG A 46 -20.10 24.03 15.15
CA ARG A 46 -21.24 24.54 15.93
C ARG A 46 -21.16 26.04 16.23
N GLY A 47 -20.68 26.83 15.26
CA GLY A 47 -20.84 28.29 15.26
C GLY A 47 -19.99 29.09 16.25
N GLY A 48 -19.00 28.47 16.91
CA GLY A 48 -18.05 29.16 17.80
C GLY A 48 -16.71 29.46 17.13
N VAL A 49 -16.14 30.64 17.40
CA VAL A 49 -14.76 31.01 17.01
C VAL A 49 -13.82 30.64 18.15
N ALA A 50 -12.88 29.73 17.90
CA ALA A 50 -11.80 29.43 18.84
C ALA A 50 -10.50 30.12 18.38
N VAL A 51 -9.88 30.89 19.27
CA VAL A 51 -8.59 31.53 19.04
C VAL A 51 -7.58 30.85 19.95
N SER A 52 -6.56 30.23 19.34
CA SER A 52 -5.46 29.60 20.09
C SER A 52 -4.22 30.49 19.96
N LEU A 53 -3.71 30.99 21.08
CA LEU A 53 -2.45 31.71 21.16
C LEU A 53 -1.42 30.79 21.81
N SER A 54 -0.32 30.51 21.10
CA SER A 54 0.82 29.82 21.69
C SER A 54 1.99 30.79 21.85
N SER A 55 2.54 30.86 23.06
CA SER A 55 3.80 31.53 23.36
C SER A 55 4.81 30.49 23.80
N SER A 56 5.98 30.44 23.15
CA SER A 56 7.13 29.69 23.64
C SER A 56 7.99 30.65 24.47
N THR A 57 7.93 30.55 25.79
CA THR A 57 9.00 31.08 26.66
C THR A 57 9.27 30.14 27.83
N HIS A 58 10.55 30.09 28.18
CA HIS A 58 11.19 29.17 29.10
C HIS A 58 10.94 29.60 30.56
N ARG A 59 10.63 28.63 31.44
CA ARG A 59 10.62 28.65 32.93
C ARG A 59 10.59 30.03 33.62
N SER A 60 9.52 30.33 34.35
CA SER A 60 9.60 30.79 35.76
C SER A 60 8.23 30.72 36.45
N ASP A 61 8.20 30.22 37.68
CA ASP A 61 7.05 30.22 38.59
C ASP A 61 6.54 31.63 38.88
N MET A 62 5.22 31.81 38.89
CA MET A 62 4.57 32.96 39.51
C MET A 62 3.37 32.50 40.35
N THR A 63 3.49 32.65 41.66
CA THR A 63 2.42 32.53 42.64
C THR A 63 1.65 33.85 42.70
N LEU A 64 0.35 33.83 42.41
CA LEU A 64 -0.51 35.00 42.59
C LEU A 64 -1.42 34.84 43.81
N ARG A 65 -1.15 35.69 44.80
CA ARG A 65 -1.97 35.99 45.97
C ARG A 65 -3.32 36.57 45.56
N GLY A 66 -4.35 36.21 46.31
CA GLY A 66 -5.72 36.63 46.10
C GLY A 66 -5.98 38.11 46.38
N LEU A 67 -6.97 38.65 45.66
CA LEU A 67 -7.71 39.84 46.03
C LEU A 67 -9.20 39.57 45.85
N THR A 68 -9.94 39.94 46.89
CA THR A 68 -11.37 39.76 47.09
C THR A 68 -12.17 40.88 46.44
N GLY A 69 -13.30 40.51 45.83
CA GLY A 69 -14.54 41.31 45.86
C GLY A 69 -14.80 42.20 44.65
N THR A 70 -15.81 41.84 43.84
CA THR A 70 -17.07 42.59 43.67
C THR A 70 -18.01 41.85 42.70
N LYS A 71 -19.31 41.95 42.96
CA LYS A 71 -20.41 41.17 42.38
C LYS A 71 -20.93 41.79 41.07
N CYS A 72 -21.43 40.96 40.15
CA CYS A 72 -22.69 41.14 39.37
C CYS A 72 -22.92 39.95 38.39
N PRO A 73 -24.15 39.71 37.91
CA PRO A 73 -24.81 38.41 38.05
C PRO A 73 -25.00 37.60 36.74
N ASN A 74 -25.48 36.36 36.92
CA ASN A 74 -25.91 35.38 35.92
C ASN A 74 -24.80 34.71 35.09
N ALA A 75 -24.01 33.89 35.79
CA ALA A 75 -23.27 32.81 35.13
C ALA A 75 -24.18 31.59 35.02
N THR A 76 -24.55 31.23 33.80
CA THR A 76 -25.05 29.90 33.46
C THR A 76 -24.04 28.88 33.96
N THR A 77 -24.41 28.02 34.90
CA THR A 77 -23.56 26.96 35.44
C THR A 77 -23.25 25.97 34.32
N CYS A 78 -22.18 26.21 33.58
CA CYS A 78 -21.56 25.18 32.76
C CYS A 78 -20.79 24.27 33.71
N HIS A 79 -21.38 23.12 34.02
CA HIS A 79 -20.59 22.02 34.58
C HIS A 79 -19.54 21.64 33.55
N SER A 80 -18.31 22.11 33.74
CA SER A 80 -17.15 21.56 33.08
C SER A 80 -17.01 20.11 33.54
N PHE A 81 -17.40 19.17 32.69
CA PHE A 81 -16.94 17.80 32.81
C PHE A 81 -15.42 17.82 32.61
N HIS A 82 -14.69 17.99 33.70
CA HIS A 82 -13.27 17.73 33.74
C HIS A 82 -13.08 16.21 33.61
N THR A 83 -12.96 15.69 32.40
CA THR A 83 -12.22 14.44 32.16
C THR A 83 -10.73 14.76 32.20
N SER A 84 -10.27 15.31 33.32
CA SER A 84 -8.87 15.34 33.67
C SER A 84 -8.66 14.19 34.64
N SER A 85 -8.80 12.95 34.16
CA SER A 85 -8.02 11.88 34.76
C SER A 85 -6.57 12.29 34.50
N ARG A 86 -5.97 12.94 35.48
CA ARG A 86 -4.53 13.06 35.60
C ARG A 86 -4.06 11.62 35.59
N SER A 87 -3.66 11.10 34.44
CA SER A 87 -3.02 9.78 34.33
C SER A 87 -1.89 9.83 35.33
N ALA A 88 -2.10 9.19 36.47
CA ALA A 88 -1.11 9.08 37.50
C ALA A 88 0.04 8.30 36.89
N ASN A 89 1.06 9.03 36.41
CA ASN A 89 2.41 8.60 36.09
C ASN A 89 2.60 7.09 35.83
N LYS A 90 1.95 6.55 34.78
CA LYS A 90 2.43 5.32 34.13
C LYS A 90 3.07 5.76 32.82
N GLN A 91 4.35 5.44 32.65
CA GLN A 91 5.16 5.91 31.54
C GLN A 91 4.60 5.40 30.20
N ASP A 92 4.58 6.24 29.16
CA ASP A 92 4.20 5.82 27.81
C ASP A 92 5.20 4.76 27.29
N PHE A 93 4.76 3.55 26.95
CA PHE A 93 5.64 2.46 26.51
C PHE A 93 6.44 2.81 25.24
N TYR A 94 5.83 3.60 24.36
CA TYR A 94 6.52 4.18 23.20
C TYR A 94 7.65 5.14 23.61
N GLY A 95 7.43 5.94 24.66
CA GLY A 95 8.44 6.84 25.22
C GLY A 95 9.57 6.09 25.92
N VAL A 96 9.26 4.99 26.61
CA VAL A 96 10.24 4.12 27.27
C VAL A 96 11.17 3.45 26.25
N LEU A 97 10.64 2.97 25.13
CA LEU A 97 11.44 2.41 24.03
C LEU A 97 12.05 3.48 23.10
N GLY A 98 11.71 4.76 23.25
CA GLY A 98 12.21 5.84 22.42
C GLY A 98 11.74 5.78 20.95
N VAL A 99 10.57 5.21 20.69
CA VAL A 99 10.00 5.01 19.35
C VAL A 99 8.72 5.78 19.15
N SER A 100 8.43 6.14 17.89
CA SER A 100 7.14 6.76 17.51
C SER A 100 5.97 5.79 17.75
N ARG A 101 4.78 6.31 18.06
CA ARG A 101 3.53 5.53 18.09
C ARG A 101 3.20 4.87 16.74
N THR A 102 3.69 5.45 15.63
CA THR A 102 3.56 4.91 14.27
C THR A 102 4.64 3.88 13.90
N ALA A 103 5.54 3.51 14.81
CA ALA A 103 6.64 2.59 14.53
C ALA A 103 6.16 1.19 14.13
N THR A 104 6.87 0.58 13.18
CA THR A 104 6.61 -0.82 12.80
C THR A 104 7.12 -1.77 13.87
N GLN A 105 6.63 -3.01 13.88
CA GLN A 105 7.04 -4.01 14.88
C GLN A 105 8.54 -4.34 14.81
N LYS A 106 9.14 -4.22 13.62
CA LYS A 106 10.58 -4.34 13.41
C LYS A 106 11.37 -3.24 14.12
N ASP A 107 10.86 -2.01 14.08
CA ASP A 107 11.52 -0.86 14.70
C ASP A 107 11.43 -0.93 16.24
N ILE A 108 10.29 -1.38 16.77
CA ILE A 108 10.09 -1.63 18.21
C ILE A 108 11.07 -2.68 18.72
N LYS A 109 11.22 -3.79 17.98
CA LYS A 109 12.19 -4.86 18.30
C LYS A 109 13.64 -4.37 18.26
N LYS A 110 13.98 -3.55 17.26
CA LYS A 110 15.33 -2.98 17.12
C LYS A 110 15.66 -2.02 18.27
N ALA A 111 14.72 -1.15 18.64
CA ALA A 111 14.89 -0.21 19.73
C ALA A 111 15.05 -0.91 21.10
N TYR A 112 14.22 -1.92 21.36
CA TYR A 112 14.35 -2.76 22.55
C TYR A 112 15.74 -3.42 22.63
N TYR A 113 16.24 -4.00 21.54
CA TYR A 113 17.55 -4.64 21.52
C TYR A 113 18.69 -3.67 21.84
N GLN A 114 18.63 -2.45 21.32
CA GLN A 114 19.66 -1.42 21.58
C GLN A 114 19.66 -0.94 23.03
N LEU A 115 18.48 -0.81 23.63
CA LEU A 115 18.33 -0.34 25.01
C LEU A 115 18.60 -1.46 26.01
N ALA A 116 18.13 -2.69 25.74
CA ALA A 116 18.39 -3.87 26.57
C ALA A 116 19.89 -4.18 26.64
N LYS A 117 20.64 -4.04 25.55
CA LYS A 117 22.10 -4.22 25.57
C LYS A 117 22.82 -3.16 26.41
N LYS A 118 22.30 -1.92 26.43
CA LYS A 118 22.87 -0.80 27.18
C LYS A 118 22.58 -0.88 28.67
N TYR A 119 21.39 -1.35 29.05
CA TYR A 119 20.95 -1.41 30.46
C TYR A 119 20.98 -2.83 31.03
N HIS A 120 21.71 -3.75 30.39
CA HIS A 120 21.87 -5.11 30.91
C HIS A 120 22.70 -5.07 32.20
N PRO A 121 22.33 -5.84 33.25
CA PRO A 121 23.06 -5.86 34.52
C PRO A 121 24.56 -6.20 34.34
N ASP A 122 24.90 -7.08 33.39
CA ASP A 122 26.31 -7.39 33.07
C ASP A 122 27.08 -6.26 32.36
N THR A 123 26.41 -5.41 31.57
CA THR A 123 27.06 -4.32 30.83
C THR A 123 27.16 -3.04 31.67
N SER A 124 26.28 -2.90 32.67
CA SER A 124 26.20 -1.72 33.55
C SER A 124 25.97 -2.15 35.00
N PRO A 125 26.98 -2.78 35.64
CA PRO A 125 26.88 -3.27 37.01
C PRO A 125 26.87 -2.16 38.08
N ASP A 126 27.34 -0.95 37.73
CA ASP A 126 27.57 0.15 38.68
C ASP A 126 26.34 1.08 38.85
N ASP A 127 25.30 0.94 38.03
CA ASP A 127 24.12 1.81 38.03
C ASP A 127 22.89 1.10 38.63
N PRO A 128 22.43 1.44 39.85
CA PRO A 128 21.21 0.84 40.43
C PRO A 128 19.94 1.15 39.61
N ASP A 129 19.95 2.26 38.85
CA ASP A 129 18.87 2.67 37.96
C ASP A 129 18.78 1.82 36.67
N ALA A 130 19.85 1.10 36.29
CA ALA A 130 19.86 0.28 35.10
C ALA A 130 18.87 -0.89 35.21
N LYS A 131 18.77 -1.49 36.39
CA LYS A 131 17.81 -2.57 36.69
C LYS A 131 16.36 -2.09 36.56
N GLU A 132 16.04 -0.90 37.06
CA GLU A 132 14.71 -0.33 36.92
C GLU A 132 14.36 0.03 35.47
N LYS A 133 15.31 0.60 34.73
CA LYS A 133 15.12 0.93 33.31
C LYS A 133 14.96 -0.34 32.48
N PHE A 134 15.71 -1.39 32.78
CA PHE A 134 15.59 -2.69 32.14
C PHE A 134 14.21 -3.33 32.38
N ALA A 135 13.72 -3.30 33.62
CA ALA A 135 12.39 -3.78 33.95
C ALA A 135 11.30 -3.01 33.18
N LYS A 136 11.40 -1.68 33.11
CA LYS A 136 10.48 -0.82 32.35
C LYS A 136 10.54 -1.11 30.84
N LEU A 137 11.72 -1.39 30.29
CA LEU A 137 11.91 -1.75 28.88
C LEU A 137 11.29 -3.12 28.56
N ALA A 138 11.42 -4.09 29.45
CA ALA A 138 10.83 -5.41 29.29
C ALA A 138 9.28 -5.35 29.31
N GLU A 139 8.70 -4.61 30.24
CA GLU A 139 7.25 -4.37 30.31
C GLU A 139 6.72 -3.69 29.04
N ALA A 140 7.41 -2.64 28.58
CA ALA A 140 7.06 -1.94 27.35
C ALA A 140 7.12 -2.85 26.12
N TYR A 141 8.15 -3.71 26.04
CA TYR A 141 8.30 -4.63 24.92
C TYR A 141 7.23 -5.72 24.93
N GLU A 142 6.86 -6.28 26.08
CA GLU A 142 5.84 -7.34 26.16
C GLU A 142 4.47 -6.88 25.63
N VAL A 143 4.10 -5.64 25.90
CA VAL A 143 2.83 -5.06 25.43
C VAL A 143 2.90 -4.67 23.95
N LEU A 144 4.04 -4.16 23.49
CA LEU A 144 4.22 -3.66 22.12
C LEU A 144 4.69 -4.73 21.12
N SER A 145 5.17 -5.89 21.58
CA SER A 145 5.64 -6.99 20.74
C SER A 145 4.51 -7.79 20.12
N ASP A 146 3.32 -7.80 20.73
CA ASP A 146 2.14 -8.51 20.21
C ASP A 146 1.15 -7.51 19.59
N GLU A 147 0.71 -7.75 18.35
CA GLU A 147 -0.22 -6.86 17.67
C GLU A 147 -1.56 -6.70 18.40
N VAL A 148 -2.00 -7.75 19.10
CA VAL A 148 -3.25 -7.76 19.88
C VAL A 148 -3.12 -6.91 21.14
N LYS A 149 -2.04 -7.10 21.92
CA LYS A 149 -1.76 -6.30 23.13
C LYS A 149 -1.46 -4.84 22.78
N ARG A 150 -0.76 -4.58 21.68
CA ARG A 150 -0.52 -3.23 21.16
C ARG A 150 -1.83 -2.51 20.84
N LYS A 151 -2.76 -3.15 20.12
CA LYS A 151 -4.07 -2.56 19.83
C LYS A 151 -4.86 -2.25 21.10
N GLN A 152 -4.81 -3.13 22.10
CA GLN A 152 -5.44 -2.91 23.40
C GLN A 152 -4.82 -1.72 24.13
N TYR A 153 -3.49 -1.61 24.12
CA TYR A 153 -2.77 -0.46 24.67
C TYR A 153 -3.07 0.85 23.94
N ASP A 154 -3.13 0.82 22.61
CA ASP A 154 -3.47 1.99 21.80
C ASP A 154 -4.92 2.47 22.03
N THR A 155 -5.82 1.54 22.38
CA THR A 155 -7.25 1.84 22.61
C THR A 155 -7.52 2.28 24.05
N TYR A 156 -6.93 1.60 25.04
CA TYR A 156 -7.26 1.75 26.47
C TYR A 156 -6.11 2.31 27.33
N GLY A 157 -4.94 2.52 26.74
CA GLY A 157 -3.73 2.96 27.44
C GLY A 157 -3.20 1.95 28.45
N ALA A 158 -2.27 2.40 29.30
CA ALA A 158 -1.68 1.58 30.38
C ALA A 158 -2.70 1.13 31.45
N ALA A 159 -3.93 1.64 31.42
CA ALA A 159 -5.01 1.28 32.36
C ALA A 159 -5.73 -0.03 31.98
N GLY A 160 -5.59 -0.51 30.74
CA GLY A 160 -6.18 -1.77 30.28
C GLY A 160 -5.49 -3.04 30.82
N PHE A 161 -4.34 -2.88 31.48
CA PHE A 161 -3.50 -3.97 31.99
C PHE A 161 -3.42 -3.98 33.53
N ASP A 162 -4.27 -3.22 34.22
CA ASP A 162 -4.26 -3.13 35.68
C ASP A 162 -5.03 -4.30 36.33
N PRO A 163 -4.38 -5.18 37.11
CA PRO A 163 -5.01 -6.38 37.66
C PRO A 163 -6.15 -6.07 38.65
N ASN A 164 -6.23 -4.86 39.21
CA ASN A 164 -7.27 -4.46 40.17
C ASN A 164 -8.57 -3.95 39.52
N ARG A 165 -8.68 -3.99 38.18
CA ARG A 165 -9.86 -3.46 37.46
C ARG A 165 -10.60 -4.48 36.59
N ALA A 166 -10.32 -5.77 36.79
CA ALA A 166 -10.95 -6.86 36.03
C ALA A 166 -12.43 -7.07 36.44
N GLY A 167 -13.33 -6.33 35.79
CA GLY A 167 -14.75 -6.63 35.74
C GLY A 167 -15.03 -7.93 34.97
N GLN A 168 -16.02 -8.67 35.45
CA GLN A 168 -16.39 -10.07 35.19
C GLN A 168 -16.70 -10.52 33.74
N ASN A 169 -16.20 -9.89 32.67
CA ASN A 169 -16.60 -10.32 31.31
C ASN A 169 -15.57 -10.20 30.18
N GLN A 170 -14.27 -10.19 30.47
CA GLN A 170 -13.21 -10.26 29.44
C GLN A 170 -12.17 -11.37 29.69
N GLN A 171 -12.52 -12.39 30.49
CA GLN A 171 -11.66 -13.53 30.80
C GLN A 171 -11.86 -14.69 29.82
N GLN A 172 -11.55 -14.48 28.54
CA GLN A 172 -11.46 -15.60 27.58
C GLN A 172 -10.15 -15.62 26.78
N TYR A 173 -9.34 -14.56 26.81
CA TYR A 173 -8.08 -14.50 26.03
C TYR A 173 -6.80 -14.49 26.89
N TYR A 174 -6.93 -14.44 28.22
CA TYR A 174 -5.80 -14.33 29.16
C TYR A 174 -5.40 -15.66 29.82
N ARG A 175 -5.74 -16.81 29.21
CA ARG A 175 -5.40 -18.13 29.76
C ARG A 175 -4.48 -18.97 28.86
N THR A 176 -3.46 -18.33 28.31
CA THR A 176 -2.25 -19.03 27.85
C THR A 176 -1.03 -18.23 28.29
N GLY A 177 -0.42 -18.61 29.42
CA GLY A 177 0.92 -18.13 29.81
C GLY A 177 1.01 -17.12 30.97
N GLY A 178 0.10 -17.17 31.94
CA GLY A 178 0.22 -16.40 33.18
C GLY A 178 1.26 -16.98 34.13
N THR A 179 2.53 -16.68 33.90
CA THR A 179 3.58 -16.60 34.93
C THR A 179 4.15 -15.20 34.84
N SER A 180 4.41 -14.54 35.96
CA SER A 180 5.24 -13.35 36.02
C SER A 180 6.60 -13.71 35.40
N ILE A 181 6.78 -13.41 34.12
CA ILE A 181 8.00 -13.76 33.40
C ILE A 181 9.08 -12.87 33.98
N ASP A 182 10.06 -13.49 34.65
CA ASP A 182 11.23 -12.76 35.13
C ASP A 182 11.86 -12.07 33.91
N PRO A 183 12.09 -10.74 33.90
CA PRO A 183 12.64 -10.04 32.74
C PRO A 183 13.96 -10.67 32.25
N GLU A 184 14.69 -11.34 33.14
CA GLU A 184 15.90 -12.12 32.87
C GLU A 184 15.61 -13.48 32.20
N GLU A 185 14.47 -14.11 32.46
CA GLU A 185 13.99 -15.32 31.78
C GLU A 185 13.39 -15.01 30.41
N LEU A 186 12.67 -13.89 30.25
CA LEU A 186 12.22 -13.39 28.95
C LEU A 186 13.42 -13.08 28.06
N PHE A 187 14.43 -12.43 28.64
CA PHE A 187 15.70 -12.19 27.98
C PHE A 187 16.40 -13.51 27.67
N ARG A 188 16.58 -14.45 28.60
CA ARG A 188 17.21 -15.77 28.32
C ARG A 188 16.43 -16.65 27.34
N LYS A 189 15.11 -16.53 27.24
CA LYS A 189 14.31 -17.26 26.23
C LYS A 189 14.55 -16.70 24.84
N ILE A 190 14.59 -15.37 24.71
CA ILE A 190 14.79 -14.67 23.42
C ILE A 190 16.29 -14.65 23.04
N PHE A 191 17.19 -14.39 23.99
CA PHE A 191 18.64 -14.41 23.82
C PHE A 191 19.19 -15.83 23.80
N GLY A 192 18.67 -16.78 24.58
CA GLY A 192 19.07 -18.19 24.50
C GLY A 192 18.66 -18.82 23.18
N GLU A 193 17.51 -18.44 22.61
CA GLU A 193 17.13 -18.77 21.24
C GLU A 193 18.01 -18.04 20.19
N PHE A 194 18.69 -16.96 20.57
CA PHE A 194 19.60 -16.18 19.72
C PHE A 194 21.10 -16.53 19.89
N THR A 195 21.53 -17.07 21.02
CA THR A 195 22.94 -17.30 21.37
C THR A 195 23.26 -18.71 21.84
N GLY A 196 22.26 -19.59 22.03
CA GLY A 196 22.41 -20.92 22.60
C GLY A 196 21.75 -22.02 21.77
N GLY A 197 22.39 -22.38 20.66
CA GLY A 197 22.12 -23.65 19.97
C GLY A 197 21.11 -23.58 18.81
N MET A 198 21.64 -23.84 17.61
CA MET A 198 20.91 -24.36 16.45
C MET A 198 20.18 -23.42 15.47
N HIS A 199 20.38 -22.09 15.46
CA HIS A 199 19.77 -21.26 14.38
C HIS A 199 20.63 -20.14 13.75
N PHE A 200 21.87 -19.88 14.21
CA PHE A 200 22.70 -18.80 13.63
C PHE A 200 23.52 -19.17 12.39
N GLY A 201 23.62 -20.47 12.03
CA GLY A 201 24.19 -20.88 10.74
C GLY A 201 23.29 -20.55 9.54
N ASN A 202 22.03 -20.20 9.79
CA ASN A 202 21.01 -19.98 8.76
C ASN A 202 20.57 -18.51 8.63
N MET A 203 21.24 -17.55 9.28
CA MET A 203 20.98 -16.12 9.04
C MET A 203 21.47 -15.62 7.67
N HIS A 204 22.33 -16.39 6.99
CA HIS A 204 22.67 -16.12 5.59
C HIS A 204 21.49 -16.42 4.65
N ASN A 205 20.65 -17.42 4.99
CA ASN A 205 19.49 -17.81 4.19
C ASN A 205 18.25 -16.91 4.42
N MET A 206 18.25 -16.05 5.44
CA MET A 206 17.18 -15.05 5.66
C MET A 206 17.43 -13.70 4.96
N PHE A 207 18.67 -13.47 4.50
CA PHE A 207 19.10 -12.24 3.82
C PHE A 207 19.60 -12.46 2.40
N GLU A 208 19.60 -13.70 1.91
CA GLU A 208 19.84 -13.97 0.50
C GLU A 208 18.63 -13.45 -0.28
N GLN A 209 18.75 -12.20 -0.76
CA GLN A 209 17.80 -11.61 -1.68
C GLN A 209 17.71 -12.57 -2.86
N ARG A 210 16.63 -13.37 -2.89
CA ARG A 210 16.34 -14.20 -4.04
C ARG A 210 16.31 -13.26 -5.24
N PRO A 211 17.09 -13.54 -6.28
CA PRO A 211 17.18 -12.61 -7.38
C PRO A 211 15.80 -12.50 -8.03
N GLU A 212 15.26 -11.28 -7.97
CA GLU A 212 13.97 -10.92 -8.55
C GLU A 212 14.20 -10.47 -9.99
N PHE A 213 13.52 -11.12 -10.92
CA PHE A 213 13.54 -10.76 -12.33
C PHE A 213 12.16 -10.26 -12.75
N VAL A 214 12.13 -9.17 -13.50
CA VAL A 214 10.88 -8.65 -14.06
C VAL A 214 10.77 -9.14 -15.50
N MET A 215 9.68 -9.83 -15.81
CA MET A 215 9.36 -10.26 -17.17
C MET A 215 8.21 -9.41 -17.71
N GLU A 216 8.46 -8.72 -18.82
CA GLU A 216 7.42 -7.97 -19.51
C GLU A 216 6.63 -8.86 -20.47
N LEU A 217 5.31 -8.79 -20.38
CA LEU A 217 4.38 -9.56 -21.20
C LEU A 217 3.42 -8.62 -21.92
N SER A 218 3.06 -8.97 -23.15
CA SER A 218 1.92 -8.34 -23.81
C SER A 218 0.61 -8.82 -23.17
N PHE A 219 -0.46 -8.05 -23.34
CA PHE A 219 -1.78 -8.43 -22.81
C PHE A 219 -2.27 -9.78 -23.36
N SER A 220 -2.06 -10.03 -24.66
CA SER A 220 -2.43 -11.28 -25.32
C SER A 220 -1.61 -12.47 -24.79
N GLU A 221 -0.29 -12.28 -24.57
CA GLU A 221 0.57 -13.29 -23.96
C GLU A 221 0.10 -13.64 -22.54
N ALA A 222 -0.17 -12.64 -21.71
CA ALA A 222 -0.63 -12.85 -20.34
C ALA A 222 -2.00 -13.54 -20.27
N ALA A 223 -2.91 -13.20 -21.18
CA ALA A 223 -4.25 -13.78 -21.21
C ALA A 223 -4.28 -15.22 -21.75
N LYS A 224 -3.46 -15.54 -22.77
CA LYS A 224 -3.39 -16.89 -23.38
C LYS A 224 -2.45 -17.83 -22.63
N GLY A 225 -1.43 -17.30 -21.96
CA GLY A 225 -0.28 -18.06 -21.48
C GLY A 225 0.69 -18.33 -22.62
N VAL A 226 1.99 -18.26 -22.32
CA VAL A 226 3.07 -18.51 -23.29
C VAL A 226 4.31 -19.01 -22.55
N SER A 227 5.12 -19.83 -23.21
CA SER A 227 6.47 -20.14 -22.72
C SER A 227 7.43 -19.10 -23.27
N LYS A 228 7.92 -18.20 -22.41
CA LYS A 228 8.82 -17.10 -22.81
C LYS A 228 10.22 -17.33 -22.27
N GLU A 229 11.22 -17.10 -23.10
CA GLU A 229 12.62 -17.23 -22.69
C GLU A 229 13.08 -16.00 -21.90
N LEU A 230 13.76 -16.23 -20.78
CA LEU A 230 14.38 -15.21 -19.95
C LEU A 230 15.88 -15.47 -19.84
N SER A 231 16.69 -14.49 -20.23
CA SER A 231 18.13 -14.51 -19.97
C SER A 231 18.41 -14.08 -18.54
N VAL A 232 18.87 -15.01 -17.71
CA VAL A 232 19.17 -14.77 -16.29
C VAL A 232 20.69 -14.90 -16.07
N ASN A 233 21.26 -13.96 -15.32
CA ASN A 233 22.65 -14.07 -14.87
C ASN A 233 22.66 -14.67 -13.47
N ILE A 234 22.94 -15.97 -13.39
CA ILE A 234 22.99 -16.71 -12.12
C ILE A 234 24.44 -17.12 -11.87
N GLU A 235 24.84 -17.12 -10.60
CA GLU A 235 26.10 -17.75 -10.18
C GLU A 235 25.87 -19.25 -10.11
N ASP A 236 26.52 -19.96 -11.01
CA ASP A 236 26.47 -21.41 -11.11
C ASP A 236 27.85 -22.00 -10.76
N ASP A 237 27.91 -23.31 -10.58
CA ASP A 237 29.17 -24.00 -10.35
C ASP A 237 30.12 -23.73 -11.51
N CYS A 238 31.38 -23.43 -11.18
CA CYS A 238 32.40 -23.17 -12.18
C CYS A 238 32.55 -24.42 -13.08
N PRO A 239 32.35 -24.31 -14.40
CA PRO A 239 32.35 -25.49 -15.28
C PRO A 239 33.72 -26.18 -15.36
N ARG A 240 34.80 -25.48 -14.97
CA ARG A 240 36.15 -26.04 -14.96
C ARG A 240 36.43 -26.85 -13.69
N CYS A 241 36.06 -26.36 -12.52
CA CYS A 241 36.35 -27.02 -11.24
C CYS A 241 35.15 -27.70 -10.58
N GLU A 242 33.96 -27.62 -11.16
CA GLU A 242 32.71 -28.22 -10.66
C GLU A 242 32.46 -27.86 -9.19
N GLY A 243 32.56 -26.57 -8.83
CA GLY A 243 32.36 -26.11 -7.46
C GLY A 243 33.54 -26.32 -6.49
N LYS A 244 34.55 -27.14 -6.84
CA LYS A 244 35.69 -27.47 -5.94
C LYS A 244 36.62 -26.30 -5.66
N GLY A 245 36.65 -25.29 -6.53
CA GLY A 245 37.51 -24.11 -6.42
C GLY A 245 39.01 -24.37 -6.72
N SER A 246 39.43 -25.63 -6.83
CA SER A 246 40.80 -26.04 -7.20
C SER A 246 40.94 -26.26 -8.69
N GLU A 247 42.15 -26.07 -9.21
CA GLU A 247 42.45 -26.37 -10.61
C GLU A 247 42.35 -27.90 -10.87
N PRO A 248 41.68 -28.35 -11.96
CA PRO A 248 41.56 -29.77 -12.28
C PRO A 248 42.93 -30.45 -12.35
N GLY A 249 43.06 -31.62 -11.71
CA GLY A 249 44.33 -32.36 -11.62
C GLY A 249 45.22 -31.97 -10.45
N THR A 250 44.87 -30.94 -9.67
CA THR A 250 45.59 -30.61 -8.44
C THR A 250 44.96 -31.27 -7.21
N LYS A 251 45.79 -31.74 -6.28
CA LYS A 251 45.32 -32.38 -5.05
C LYS A 251 44.90 -31.31 -4.04
N VAL A 252 43.68 -31.43 -3.55
CA VAL A 252 43.17 -30.64 -2.43
C VAL A 252 43.71 -31.27 -1.15
N SER A 253 44.53 -30.54 -0.38
CA SER A 253 45.07 -31.04 0.88
C SER A 253 44.12 -30.72 2.04
N GLN A 254 44.01 -31.64 2.99
CA GLN A 254 43.28 -31.36 4.23
C GLN A 254 44.03 -30.29 5.03
N CYS A 255 43.29 -29.41 5.68
CA CYS A 255 43.88 -28.37 6.52
C CYS A 255 44.54 -29.03 7.73
N SER A 256 45.86 -28.91 7.87
CA SER A 256 46.62 -29.48 8.99
C SER A 256 46.28 -28.87 10.35
N TYR A 257 45.70 -27.66 10.37
CA TYR A 257 45.33 -26.96 11.62
C TYR A 257 44.03 -27.48 12.23
N CYS A 258 43.05 -27.87 11.39
CA CYS A 258 41.76 -28.38 11.86
C CYS A 258 41.52 -29.85 11.49
N ASN A 259 42.50 -30.53 10.87
CA ASN A 259 42.38 -31.91 10.38
C ASN A 259 41.10 -32.17 9.58
N GLY A 260 40.72 -31.23 8.70
CA GLY A 260 39.49 -31.37 7.90
C GLY A 260 38.20 -30.89 8.56
N THR A 261 38.20 -30.61 9.87
CA THR A 261 36.96 -30.26 10.61
C THR A 261 36.46 -28.83 10.34
N GLY A 262 37.30 -27.96 9.77
CA GLY A 262 36.94 -26.57 9.47
C GLY A 262 36.85 -25.65 10.69
N MET A 263 36.89 -26.19 11.91
CA MET A 263 36.81 -25.43 13.16
C MET A 263 38.10 -25.58 13.97
N GLU A 264 38.50 -24.54 14.69
CA GLU A 264 39.59 -24.57 15.68
C GLU A 264 39.02 -24.26 17.06
N THR A 265 39.52 -24.93 18.10
CA THR A 265 39.12 -24.63 19.49
C THR A 265 40.15 -23.66 20.06
N LEU A 266 39.73 -22.45 20.37
CA LEU A 266 40.54 -21.43 21.03
C LEU A 266 40.30 -21.53 22.53
N ASN A 267 41.33 -21.92 23.27
CA ASN A 267 41.30 -21.92 24.73
C ASN A 267 41.78 -20.54 25.22
N THR A 268 40.87 -19.71 25.70
CA THR A 268 41.21 -18.43 26.36
C THR A 268 40.80 -18.54 27.83
N GLY A 269 41.76 -18.94 28.68
CA GLY A 269 41.51 -19.16 30.11
C GLY A 269 40.58 -20.35 30.37
N PRO A 270 39.68 -20.30 31.38
CA PRO A 270 38.78 -21.40 31.73
C PRO A 270 37.65 -21.64 30.69
N PHE A 271 37.59 -20.84 29.63
CA PHE A 271 36.57 -20.94 28.58
C PHE A 271 37.18 -21.47 27.27
N MET A 272 36.59 -22.55 26.75
CA MET A 272 36.91 -23.08 25.43
C MET A 272 35.89 -22.59 24.41
N MET A 273 36.33 -21.85 23.40
CA MET A 273 35.46 -21.34 22.33
C MET A 273 35.83 -22.02 21.00
N ARG A 274 34.85 -22.55 20.28
CA ARG A 274 35.07 -23.03 18.90
C ARG A 274 34.90 -21.86 17.94
N SER A 275 35.92 -21.58 17.13
CA SER A 275 35.88 -20.60 16.05
C SER A 275 36.17 -21.27 14.70
N THR A 276 35.88 -20.57 13.60
CA THR A 276 36.28 -21.05 12.28
C THR A 276 37.80 -21.10 12.18
N CYS A 277 38.34 -22.16 11.58
CA CYS A 277 39.78 -22.32 11.44
C CYS A 277 40.34 -21.16 10.61
N ARG A 278 41.30 -20.41 11.16
CA ARG A 278 41.84 -19.20 10.50
C ARG A 278 42.56 -19.51 9.19
N ARG A 279 43.06 -20.74 9.04
CA ARG A 279 43.88 -21.15 7.90
C ARG A 279 43.08 -21.64 6.70
N CYS A 280 41.93 -22.30 6.91
CA CYS A 280 41.04 -22.74 5.83
C CYS A 280 39.74 -21.94 5.74
N GLY A 281 39.50 -21.01 6.67
CA GLY A 281 38.29 -20.20 6.72
C GLY A 281 37.00 -21.02 6.87
N GLY A 282 37.06 -22.21 7.48
CA GLY A 282 35.91 -23.11 7.62
C GLY A 282 35.82 -24.23 6.57
N LYS A 283 36.59 -24.18 5.48
CA LYS A 283 36.48 -25.16 4.38
C LYS A 283 37.02 -26.55 4.68
N GLY A 284 37.79 -26.73 5.77
CA GLY A 284 38.44 -27.99 6.14
C GLY A 284 39.58 -28.43 5.20
N SER A 285 39.67 -27.85 4.01
CA SER A 285 40.66 -28.12 2.99
C SER A 285 41.40 -26.85 2.57
N ILE A 286 42.64 -27.01 2.14
CA ILE A 286 43.49 -25.94 1.60
C ILE A 286 43.69 -26.23 0.11
N ILE A 287 43.30 -25.26 -0.71
CA ILE A 287 43.51 -25.29 -2.15
C ILE A 287 44.89 -24.69 -2.42
N ILE A 288 45.82 -25.52 -2.91
CA ILE A 288 47.19 -25.07 -3.24
C ILE A 288 47.17 -24.23 -4.53
N THR A 289 46.46 -24.71 -5.54
CA THR A 289 46.29 -24.02 -6.82
C THR A 289 44.82 -23.70 -7.03
N ALA A 290 44.48 -22.42 -6.88
CA ALA A 290 43.14 -21.93 -7.14
C ALA A 290 42.79 -22.08 -8.62
N CYS A 291 41.54 -22.45 -8.91
CA CYS A 291 41.08 -22.56 -10.29
C CYS A 291 41.16 -21.21 -11.00
N ILE A 292 41.69 -21.19 -12.21
CA ILE A 292 41.93 -19.93 -12.93
C ILE A 292 40.63 -19.20 -13.33
N MET A 293 39.54 -19.94 -13.54
CA MET A 293 38.25 -19.38 -13.96
C MET A 293 37.48 -18.72 -12.82
N CYS A 294 37.41 -19.36 -11.66
CA CYS A 294 36.67 -18.87 -10.50
C CYS A 294 37.57 -18.24 -9.43
N ARG A 295 38.89 -18.28 -9.59
CA ARG A 295 39.91 -17.79 -8.65
C ARG A 295 39.72 -18.33 -7.23
N GLY A 296 39.34 -19.60 -7.10
CA GLY A 296 39.16 -20.26 -5.80
C GLY A 296 37.78 -20.09 -5.16
N SER A 297 36.85 -19.37 -5.81
CA SER A 297 35.47 -19.19 -5.30
C SER A 297 34.58 -20.41 -5.54
N GLY A 298 34.89 -21.25 -6.53
CA GLY A 298 34.07 -22.41 -6.91
C GLY A 298 32.87 -22.07 -7.79
N GLN A 299 32.44 -20.81 -7.84
CA GLN A 299 31.27 -20.34 -8.60
C GLN A 299 31.67 -19.32 -9.67
N THR A 300 30.90 -19.28 -10.76
CA THR A 300 31.08 -18.29 -11.83
C THR A 300 29.73 -17.76 -12.30
N LYS A 301 29.66 -16.46 -12.62
CA LYS A 301 28.45 -15.86 -13.21
C LYS A 301 28.29 -16.35 -14.64
N LYS A 302 27.24 -17.12 -14.90
CA LYS A 302 26.90 -17.62 -16.22
C LYS A 302 25.56 -17.01 -16.66
N ARG A 303 25.50 -16.56 -17.90
CA ARG A 303 24.24 -16.18 -18.53
C ARG A 303 23.54 -17.46 -18.99
N GLN A 304 22.38 -17.76 -18.39
CA GLN A 304 21.57 -18.91 -18.73
C GLN A 304 20.22 -18.44 -19.29
N THR A 305 19.81 -18.99 -20.42
CA THR A 305 18.48 -18.80 -20.99
C THR A 305 17.54 -19.86 -20.42
N VAL A 306 16.53 -19.42 -19.69
CA VAL A 306 15.53 -20.27 -19.04
C VAL A 306 14.18 -20.07 -19.71
N THR A 307 13.50 -21.16 -20.05
CA THR A 307 12.13 -21.12 -20.55
C THR A 307 11.16 -21.03 -19.38
N VAL A 308 10.48 -19.88 -19.25
CA VAL A 308 9.54 -19.61 -18.16
C VAL A 308 8.13 -19.88 -18.67
N PRO A 309 7.45 -20.95 -18.20
CA PRO A 309 6.03 -21.15 -18.48
C PRO A 309 5.18 -20.08 -17.79
N VAL A 310 4.58 -19.20 -18.58
CA VAL A 310 3.60 -18.22 -18.09
C VAL A 310 2.21 -18.86 -18.14
N PRO A 311 1.54 -19.05 -16.98
CA PRO A 311 0.18 -19.60 -16.99
C PRO A 311 -0.80 -18.64 -17.67
N ALA A 312 -1.88 -19.18 -18.23
CA ALA A 312 -2.94 -18.37 -18.82
C ALA A 312 -3.68 -17.59 -17.74
N GLY A 313 -3.92 -16.30 -17.98
CA GLY A 313 -4.72 -15.43 -17.11
C GLY A 313 -3.96 -14.70 -16.02
N VAL A 314 -2.62 -14.67 -16.10
CA VAL A 314 -1.74 -13.95 -15.18
C VAL A 314 -2.13 -12.48 -15.04
N GLU A 315 -2.03 -11.97 -13.82
CA GLU A 315 -2.27 -10.58 -13.48
C GLU A 315 -0.98 -9.75 -13.44
N ASN A 316 -1.12 -8.43 -13.56
CA ASN A 316 0.01 -7.53 -13.49
C ASN A 316 0.58 -7.47 -12.06
N GLY A 317 1.88 -7.65 -11.92
CA GLY A 317 2.57 -7.69 -10.62
C GLY A 317 2.57 -9.07 -9.96
N GLN A 318 2.01 -10.09 -10.62
CA GLN A 318 2.02 -11.45 -10.09
C GLN A 318 3.42 -12.04 -10.12
N THR A 319 3.82 -12.69 -9.02
CA THR A 319 5.14 -13.31 -8.87
C THR A 319 5.06 -14.82 -8.93
N VAL A 320 5.91 -15.46 -9.74
CA VAL A 320 6.08 -16.92 -9.79
C VAL A 320 7.48 -17.30 -9.33
N ARG A 321 7.56 -18.36 -8.51
CA ARG A 321 8.82 -18.94 -8.05
C ARG A 321 9.21 -20.07 -8.98
N MET A 322 10.48 -20.10 -9.38
CA MET A 322 11.03 -21.12 -10.26
C MET A 322 12.43 -21.52 -9.80
N SER A 323 12.72 -22.81 -9.77
CA SER A 323 14.07 -23.33 -9.56
C SER A 323 14.84 -23.33 -10.88
N VAL A 324 16.00 -22.69 -10.90
CA VAL A 324 16.93 -22.70 -12.03
C VAL A 324 18.28 -23.19 -11.52
N GLY A 325 18.63 -24.42 -11.87
CA GLY A 325 19.82 -25.08 -11.32
C GLY A 325 19.68 -25.28 -9.81
N SER A 326 20.68 -24.83 -9.05
CA SER A 326 20.72 -24.92 -7.58
C SER A 326 20.06 -23.73 -6.86
N ARG A 327 19.63 -22.70 -7.58
CA ARG A 327 19.02 -21.49 -7.00
C ARG A 327 17.56 -21.34 -7.39
N GLU A 328 16.81 -20.67 -6.53
CA GLU A 328 15.42 -20.30 -6.81
C GLU A 328 15.35 -18.83 -7.18
N ILE A 329 14.65 -18.55 -8.27
CA ILE A 329 14.42 -17.20 -8.76
C ILE A 329 12.94 -16.83 -8.60
N LEU A 330 12.69 -15.55 -8.35
CA LEU A 330 11.36 -14.97 -8.32
C LEU A 330 11.17 -14.16 -9.59
N ILE A 331 10.13 -14.46 -10.36
CA ILE A 331 9.82 -13.77 -11.60
C ILE A 331 8.53 -13.00 -11.41
N THR A 332 8.61 -11.68 -11.46
CA THR A 332 7.46 -10.77 -11.40
C THR A 332 7.01 -10.44 -12.81
N PHE A 333 5.76 -10.78 -13.14
CA PHE A 333 5.19 -10.50 -14.44
C PHE A 333 4.65 -9.07 -14.50
N ARG A 334 5.10 -8.31 -15.49
CA ARG A 334 4.58 -6.98 -15.79
C ARG A 334 3.80 -7.03 -17.10
N VAL A 335 2.49 -6.88 -17.02
CA VAL A 335 1.61 -6.95 -18.18
C VAL A 335 1.44 -5.55 -18.77
N GLN A 336 1.80 -5.39 -20.04
CA GLN A 336 1.61 -4.15 -20.77
C GLN A 336 0.12 -3.91 -21.08
N ARG A 337 -0.32 -2.66 -21.01
CA ARG A 337 -1.68 -2.27 -21.37
C ARG A 337 -1.88 -2.45 -22.87
N SER A 338 -2.97 -3.11 -23.24
CA SER A 338 -3.31 -3.28 -24.65
C SER A 338 -4.12 -2.08 -25.18
N PRO A 339 -3.96 -1.73 -26.47
CA PRO A 339 -4.77 -0.67 -27.09
C PRO A 339 -6.19 -1.13 -27.46
N VAL A 340 -6.40 -2.44 -27.65
CA VAL A 340 -7.66 -3.01 -28.18
C VAL A 340 -8.56 -3.55 -27.06
N PHE A 341 -7.94 -4.19 -26.06
CA PHE A 341 -8.60 -4.86 -24.96
C PHE A 341 -8.40 -4.14 -23.63
N ARG A 342 -9.48 -4.04 -22.87
CA ARG A 342 -9.52 -3.56 -21.48
C ARG A 342 -9.92 -4.73 -20.59
N ARG A 343 -9.09 -5.06 -19.60
CA ARG A 343 -9.37 -6.14 -18.65
C ARG A 343 -10.21 -5.63 -17.49
N ASP A 344 -11.25 -6.38 -17.17
CA ASP A 344 -12.06 -6.21 -15.97
C ASP A 344 -12.21 -7.57 -15.27
N GLY A 345 -11.32 -7.82 -14.29
CA GLY A 345 -11.21 -9.13 -13.64
C GLY A 345 -10.91 -10.26 -14.64
N LEU A 346 -11.85 -11.20 -14.78
CA LEU A 346 -11.79 -12.30 -15.76
C LEU A 346 -12.40 -11.92 -17.12
N ASN A 347 -13.18 -10.84 -17.15
CA ASN A 347 -13.87 -10.38 -18.34
C ASN A 347 -12.98 -9.43 -19.14
N ILE A 348 -13.26 -9.33 -20.43
CA ILE A 348 -12.54 -8.45 -21.35
C ILE A 348 -13.55 -7.55 -22.04
N HIS A 349 -13.18 -6.29 -22.22
CA HIS A 349 -13.91 -5.34 -23.04
C HIS A 349 -13.09 -4.98 -24.28
N SER A 350 -13.70 -5.03 -25.46
CA SER A 350 -13.11 -4.48 -26.68
C SER A 350 -14.09 -3.56 -27.39
N ASP A 351 -13.56 -2.70 -28.24
CA ASP A 351 -14.35 -1.80 -29.06
C ASP A 351 -14.33 -2.30 -30.50
N VAL A 352 -15.51 -2.47 -31.10
CA VAL A 352 -15.65 -2.84 -32.52
C VAL A 352 -16.31 -1.68 -33.25
N PHE A 353 -15.64 -1.24 -34.32
CA PHE A 353 -16.13 -0.14 -35.14
C PHE A 353 -16.94 -0.68 -36.31
N ILE A 354 -18.19 -0.24 -36.41
CA ILE A 354 -19.14 -0.68 -37.44
C ILE A 354 -19.59 0.51 -38.30
N SER A 355 -19.99 0.24 -39.53
CA SER A 355 -20.59 1.26 -40.39
C SER A 355 -22.07 1.49 -40.06
N ILE A 356 -22.63 2.64 -40.46
CA ILE A 356 -24.05 2.96 -40.28
C ILE A 356 -24.93 1.90 -40.98
N ALA A 357 -24.56 1.51 -42.20
CA ALA A 357 -25.29 0.49 -42.94
C ALA A 357 -25.31 -0.86 -42.20
N GLN A 358 -24.18 -1.29 -41.63
CA GLN A 358 -24.11 -2.50 -40.82
C GLN A 358 -24.88 -2.39 -39.50
N ALA A 359 -24.95 -1.20 -38.90
CA ALA A 359 -25.74 -0.98 -37.70
C ALA A 359 -27.24 -1.16 -37.96
N ILE A 360 -27.74 -0.63 -39.09
CA ILE A 360 -29.16 -0.71 -39.46
C ILE A 360 -29.51 -2.10 -40.00
N LEU A 361 -28.82 -2.54 -41.07
CA LEU A 361 -29.16 -3.75 -41.81
C LEU A 361 -28.63 -5.03 -41.15
N GLY A 362 -27.70 -4.89 -40.19
CA GLY A 362 -26.91 -6.01 -39.68
C GLY A 362 -25.83 -6.44 -40.67
N GLY A 363 -25.14 -7.52 -40.31
CA GLY A 363 -24.15 -8.14 -41.18
C GLY A 363 -23.00 -8.74 -40.39
N THR A 364 -21.84 -8.84 -41.02
CA THR A 364 -20.62 -9.34 -40.40
C THR A 364 -19.60 -8.21 -40.35
N ALA A 365 -18.98 -7.99 -39.19
CA ALA A 365 -17.76 -7.19 -39.09
C ALA A 365 -16.73 -7.97 -38.29
N THR A 366 -15.48 -7.87 -38.72
CA THR A 366 -14.36 -8.56 -38.10
C THR A 366 -13.86 -7.77 -36.89
N GLY A 367 -14.28 -8.22 -35.70
CA GLY A 367 -13.75 -7.78 -34.42
C GLY A 367 -12.57 -8.64 -33.97
N GLN A 368 -11.58 -8.01 -33.34
CA GLN A 368 -10.49 -8.74 -32.69
C GLN A 368 -11.01 -9.34 -31.39
N GLY A 369 -11.12 -10.67 -31.34
CA GLY A 369 -11.30 -11.42 -30.10
C GLY A 369 -9.95 -11.94 -29.59
N LEU A 370 -9.93 -12.41 -28.34
CA LEU A 370 -8.71 -12.93 -27.74
C LEU A 370 -8.23 -14.20 -28.46
N TYR A 371 -9.11 -15.19 -28.63
CA TYR A 371 -8.78 -16.49 -29.24
C TYR A 371 -9.18 -16.57 -30.71
N GLU A 372 -10.34 -16.03 -31.06
CA GLU A 372 -10.96 -16.11 -32.38
C GLU A 372 -11.38 -14.71 -32.84
N THR A 373 -11.45 -14.49 -34.15
CA THR A 373 -12.09 -13.31 -34.72
C THR A 373 -13.60 -13.40 -34.55
N ILE A 374 -14.19 -12.32 -34.03
CA ILE A 374 -15.64 -12.19 -33.83
C ILE A 374 -16.22 -11.63 -35.12
N SER A 375 -17.27 -12.24 -35.68
CA SER A 375 -17.79 -11.87 -37.00
C SER A 375 -19.29 -11.58 -37.07
N MET A 376 -19.99 -11.42 -35.95
CA MET A 376 -21.46 -11.31 -35.95
C MET A 376 -21.96 -9.97 -35.40
N ILE A 377 -22.80 -9.28 -36.18
CA ILE A 377 -23.53 -8.08 -35.76
C ILE A 377 -25.02 -8.29 -36.03
N PRO A 378 -25.88 -8.24 -35.01
CA PRO A 378 -27.33 -8.30 -35.22
C PRO A 378 -27.84 -7.05 -35.95
N PRO A 379 -28.95 -7.14 -36.70
CA PRO A 379 -29.59 -5.95 -37.27
C PRO A 379 -30.09 -5.00 -36.17
N SER A 380 -30.25 -3.73 -36.51
CA SER A 380 -30.72 -2.67 -35.61
C SER A 380 -29.86 -2.49 -34.35
N CYS A 381 -28.54 -2.47 -34.50
CA CYS A 381 -27.61 -2.20 -33.41
C CYS A 381 -27.60 -0.73 -32.99
N GLN A 382 -27.68 -0.49 -31.69
CA GLN A 382 -27.53 0.84 -31.11
C GLN A 382 -26.05 1.20 -30.88
N PRO A 383 -25.71 2.50 -30.89
CA PRO A 383 -24.38 2.95 -30.47
C PRO A 383 -24.13 2.59 -29.00
N ASP A 384 -22.90 2.17 -28.69
CA ASP A 384 -22.46 1.70 -27.37
C ASP A 384 -23.23 0.49 -26.82
N GLN A 385 -24.03 -0.18 -27.66
CA GLN A 385 -24.62 -1.46 -27.31
C GLN A 385 -23.52 -2.48 -27.02
N VAL A 386 -23.72 -3.25 -25.95
CA VAL A 386 -22.76 -4.26 -25.51
C VAL A 386 -23.25 -5.64 -25.92
N ILE A 387 -22.46 -6.32 -26.76
CA ILE A 387 -22.67 -7.74 -27.07
C ILE A 387 -21.82 -8.57 -26.11
N ARG A 388 -22.45 -9.46 -25.36
CA ARG A 388 -21.76 -10.40 -24.47
C ARG A 388 -21.48 -11.71 -25.20
N LEU A 389 -20.21 -12.06 -25.32
CA LEU A 389 -19.74 -13.35 -25.81
C LEU A 389 -19.33 -14.22 -24.63
N GLN A 390 -20.14 -15.23 -24.35
CA GLN A 390 -19.96 -16.10 -23.19
C GLN A 390 -18.71 -16.98 -23.35
N GLY A 391 -17.89 -17.07 -22.29
CA GLY A 391 -16.72 -17.95 -22.25
C GLY A 391 -15.58 -17.58 -23.21
N LYS A 392 -15.61 -16.39 -23.82
CA LYS A 392 -14.57 -15.88 -24.73
C LYS A 392 -13.61 -14.87 -24.06
N GLY A 393 -13.67 -14.74 -22.73
CA GLY A 393 -12.80 -13.88 -21.91
C GLY A 393 -11.52 -14.59 -21.44
N ILE A 394 -10.94 -14.13 -20.33
CA ILE A 394 -9.67 -14.65 -19.82
C ILE A 394 -9.90 -15.97 -19.08
N ARG A 395 -9.00 -16.94 -19.28
CA ARG A 395 -9.01 -18.19 -18.52
C ARG A 395 -8.60 -17.95 -17.06
N ARG A 396 -9.32 -18.58 -16.12
CA ARG A 396 -8.91 -18.60 -14.71
C ARG A 396 -7.75 -19.58 -14.51
N MET A 397 -6.67 -19.16 -13.84
CA MET A 397 -5.41 -19.93 -13.69
C MET A 397 -5.60 -21.38 -13.21
N ASN A 398 -6.48 -21.60 -12.23
CA ASN A 398 -6.65 -22.91 -11.58
C ASN A 398 -7.91 -23.66 -12.03
N SER A 399 -8.57 -23.24 -13.11
CA SER A 399 -9.77 -23.93 -13.59
C SER A 399 -9.86 -23.92 -15.11
N TYR A 400 -10.79 -24.70 -15.64
CA TYR A 400 -11.13 -24.65 -17.06
C TYR A 400 -12.20 -23.58 -17.38
N SER A 401 -12.59 -22.77 -16.39
CA SER A 401 -13.56 -21.70 -16.56
C SER A 401 -12.92 -20.48 -17.24
N TYR A 402 -13.67 -19.88 -18.15
CA TYR A 402 -13.34 -18.65 -18.86
C TYR A 402 -14.28 -17.53 -18.41
N GLY A 403 -13.77 -16.30 -18.40
CA GLY A 403 -14.63 -15.12 -18.31
C GLY A 403 -15.38 -14.85 -19.62
N ASP A 404 -16.11 -13.75 -19.64
CA ASP A 404 -16.88 -13.29 -20.80
C ASP A 404 -16.16 -12.16 -21.54
N HIS A 405 -16.43 -12.04 -22.84
CA HIS A 405 -15.95 -10.93 -23.65
C HIS A 405 -17.11 -10.01 -24.02
N TYR A 406 -17.06 -8.78 -23.54
CA TYR A 406 -17.99 -7.71 -23.84
C TYR A 406 -17.47 -6.87 -25.01
N VAL A 407 -18.22 -6.84 -26.09
CA VAL A 407 -17.91 -6.06 -27.28
C VAL A 407 -18.77 -4.81 -27.29
N HIS A 408 -18.13 -3.65 -27.19
CA HIS A 408 -18.77 -2.34 -27.31
C HIS A 408 -18.83 -1.94 -28.77
N ILE A 409 -20.05 -1.77 -29.29
CA ILE A 409 -20.28 -1.38 -30.67
C ILE A 409 -20.13 0.14 -30.80
N LYS A 410 -19.23 0.59 -31.67
CA LYS A 410 -19.05 2.01 -31.98
C LYS A 410 -19.33 2.27 -33.45
N ILE A 411 -20.28 3.14 -33.74
CA ILE A 411 -20.64 3.49 -35.11
C ILE A 411 -19.65 4.52 -35.64
N ARG A 412 -18.92 4.17 -36.71
CA ARG A 412 -17.98 5.06 -37.39
C ARG A 412 -18.66 5.74 -38.57
N VAL A 413 -18.92 7.03 -38.42
CA VAL A 413 -19.46 7.87 -39.50
C VAL A 413 -18.33 8.24 -40.49
N PRO A 414 -18.49 7.98 -41.80
CA PRO A 414 -17.49 8.35 -42.80
C PRO A 414 -17.39 9.87 -42.97
N LYS A 415 -16.16 10.40 -43.04
CA LYS A 415 -15.92 11.86 -43.21
C LYS A 415 -16.13 12.37 -44.64
N LYS A 416 -16.06 11.48 -45.63
CA LYS A 416 -16.19 11.80 -47.05
C LYS A 416 -17.18 10.82 -47.67
N LEU A 417 -18.10 11.35 -48.47
CA LEU A 417 -19.13 10.58 -49.16
C LEU A 417 -19.03 10.87 -50.66
N THR A 418 -19.23 9.84 -51.47
CA THR A 418 -19.38 10.00 -52.92
C THR A 418 -20.72 10.68 -53.25
N ARG A 419 -20.84 11.29 -54.43
CA ARG A 419 -22.09 11.96 -54.86
C ARG A 419 -23.30 11.02 -54.79
N ARG A 420 -23.11 9.74 -55.19
CA ARG A 420 -24.14 8.70 -55.12
C ARG A 420 -24.51 8.30 -53.69
N GLN A 421 -23.52 8.14 -52.80
CA GLN A 421 -23.82 7.83 -51.39
C GLN A 421 -24.56 8.98 -50.71
N ARG A 422 -24.21 10.23 -51.03
CA ARG A 422 -24.89 11.41 -50.48
C ARG A 422 -26.35 11.48 -50.94
N SER A 423 -26.65 11.22 -52.21
CA SER A 423 -28.03 11.21 -52.69
C SER A 423 -28.88 10.14 -52.00
N LEU A 424 -28.34 8.95 -51.78
CA LEU A 424 -29.05 7.87 -51.07
C LEU A 424 -29.32 8.18 -49.59
N LEU A 425 -28.40 8.89 -48.92
CA LEU A 425 -28.62 9.32 -47.54
C LEU A 425 -29.63 10.46 -47.43
N LEU A 426 -29.72 11.33 -48.45
CA LEU A 426 -30.77 12.36 -48.51
C LEU A 426 -32.15 11.72 -48.68
N THR A 427 -32.29 10.74 -49.58
CA THR A 427 -33.56 10.02 -49.75
C THR A 427 -33.97 9.28 -48.49
N TYR A 428 -33.01 8.67 -47.78
CA TYR A 428 -33.29 8.04 -46.48
C TYR A 428 -33.75 9.06 -45.43
N ALA A 429 -33.11 10.23 -45.37
CA ALA A 429 -33.47 11.29 -44.43
C ALA A 429 -34.83 11.95 -44.70
N GLU A 430 -35.35 11.87 -45.93
CA GLU A 430 -36.72 12.32 -46.27
C GLU A 430 -37.80 11.36 -45.75
N GLU A 431 -37.48 10.07 -45.67
CA GLU A 431 -38.39 9.01 -45.20
C GLU A 431 -38.33 8.80 -43.68
N GLU A 432 -37.25 9.24 -43.02
CA GLU A 432 -37.04 9.09 -41.58
C GLU A 432 -38.05 9.94 -40.79
N THR A 433 -38.87 9.28 -39.96
CA THR A 433 -39.98 9.92 -39.22
C THR A 433 -39.70 10.10 -37.72
N ASP A 434 -38.67 9.44 -37.18
CA ASP A 434 -38.42 9.33 -35.74
C ASP A 434 -37.44 10.38 -35.17
N VAL A 435 -36.90 11.27 -36.01
CA VAL A 435 -35.87 12.25 -35.58
C VAL A 435 -36.46 13.64 -35.39
N GLN A 436 -36.28 14.20 -34.19
CA GLN A 436 -36.59 15.61 -33.91
C GLN A 436 -35.43 16.51 -34.37
N GLY A 437 -35.60 17.23 -35.48
CA GLY A 437 -34.60 18.19 -35.97
C GLY A 437 -34.68 18.45 -37.47
N THR A 438 -33.71 19.22 -38.00
CA THR A 438 -33.58 19.50 -39.45
C THR A 438 -32.31 18.86 -40.01
N VAL A 439 -32.42 18.10 -41.10
CA VAL A 439 -31.27 17.57 -41.85
C VAL A 439 -30.89 18.56 -42.95
N THR A 440 -29.61 18.94 -43.01
CA THR A 440 -29.13 19.90 -44.02
C THR A 440 -29.31 19.36 -45.44
N GLY A 441 -30.12 20.06 -46.24
CA GLY A 441 -30.43 19.67 -47.62
C GLY A 441 -31.75 18.93 -47.79
N VAL A 442 -32.46 18.63 -46.70
CA VAL A 442 -33.85 18.14 -46.72
C VAL A 442 -34.75 19.26 -46.23
N SER A 443 -35.58 19.80 -47.12
CA SER A 443 -36.67 20.69 -46.69
C SER A 443 -37.76 19.83 -46.05
N PRO A 444 -38.17 20.06 -44.79
CA PRO A 444 -39.29 19.34 -44.23
C PRO A 444 -40.50 19.61 -45.12
N SER A 445 -41.06 18.54 -45.69
CA SER A 445 -42.31 18.61 -46.43
C SER A 445 -43.36 19.30 -45.53
N PRO A 446 -44.02 20.39 -45.98
CA PRO A 446 -45.01 21.12 -45.20
C PRO A 446 -46.36 20.37 -45.13
N GLY A 447 -46.35 19.04 -44.98
CA GLY A 447 -47.53 18.18 -45.18
C GLY A 447 -47.79 17.10 -44.13
N LYS A 448 -46.98 16.96 -43.09
CA LYS A 448 -47.31 16.11 -41.93
C LYS A 448 -47.07 16.87 -40.64
N SER A 449 -47.94 17.84 -40.38
CA SER A 449 -48.23 18.28 -39.03
C SER A 449 -48.61 17.04 -38.21
N SER A 450 -47.79 16.73 -37.20
CA SER A 450 -48.22 15.94 -36.07
C SER A 450 -49.51 16.56 -35.52
N SER A 451 -50.64 15.92 -35.81
CA SER A 451 -51.88 16.13 -35.06
C SER A 451 -51.60 15.66 -33.64
N THR A 452 -51.11 16.58 -32.82
CA THR A 452 -51.24 16.53 -31.38
C THR A 452 -52.74 16.59 -31.08
N ASN A 453 -53.38 15.42 -31.07
CA ASN A 453 -54.67 15.24 -30.39
C ASN A 453 -54.41 15.43 -28.90
N THR A 454 -54.44 16.70 -28.51
CA THR A 454 -54.64 17.11 -27.12
C THR A 454 -56.13 16.92 -26.87
N GLU A 455 -56.55 15.67 -26.65
CA GLU A 455 -57.88 15.40 -26.12
C GLU A 455 -57.92 15.96 -24.70
N PHE A 456 -58.60 17.10 -24.59
CA PHE A 456 -59.15 17.59 -23.34
C PHE A 456 -60.06 16.50 -22.76
N LEU A 457 -59.56 15.74 -21.79
CA LEU A 457 -60.39 14.97 -20.87
C LEU A 457 -61.12 15.96 -19.95
N THR A 458 -62.27 16.44 -20.42
CA THR A 458 -63.31 16.98 -19.56
C THR A 458 -63.89 15.85 -18.69
N VAL A 459 -63.83 16.12 -17.40
CA VAL A 459 -64.44 15.44 -16.25
C VAL A 459 -65.75 14.69 -16.55
N GLU A 460 -65.74 13.37 -16.35
CA GLU A 460 -66.90 12.64 -15.84
C GLU A 460 -66.53 12.00 -14.50
N ARG A 461 -67.08 12.57 -13.41
CA ARG A 461 -67.17 11.92 -12.12
C ARG A 461 -68.20 10.79 -12.24
N PHE A 462 -67.74 9.56 -12.35
CA PHE A 462 -68.57 8.40 -12.04
C PHE A 462 -68.39 8.01 -10.57
N SER A 463 -69.48 8.21 -9.84
CA SER A 463 -69.78 7.74 -8.49
C SER A 463 -69.57 6.23 -8.36
N LEU A 464 -68.74 5.82 -7.40
CA LEU A 464 -68.72 4.45 -6.86
C LEU A 464 -69.97 4.24 -5.98
N PRO A 465 -70.73 3.15 -6.16
CA PRO A 465 -71.69 2.72 -5.15
C PRO A 465 -70.97 2.02 -3.99
N ASP A 466 -71.37 2.41 -2.79
CA ASP A 466 -71.10 1.73 -1.53
C ASP A 466 -71.68 0.30 -1.51
N THR A 467 -71.15 -0.48 -0.56
CA THR A 467 -71.63 -1.77 0.00
C THR A 467 -71.18 -3.03 -0.77
N HIS A 468 -70.61 -4.07 -0.13
CA HIS A 468 -70.82 -4.60 1.22
C HIS A 468 -69.56 -5.21 1.83
#